data_AF-A0A939FFQ8-F1
#
_entry.id   AF-A0A939FFQ8-F1
#
_cell.length_a   1.000
_cell.length_b   1.000
_cell.length_c   1.000
_cell.angle_alpha   90.00
_cell.angle_beta   90.00
_cell.angle_gamma   90.00
#
_symmetry.space_group_name_H-M   'P 1'
#
loop_
_entity.id
_entity.type
_entity.pdbx_description
1 polymer ?
#
loop_
_entity_poly.entity_id
_entity_poly.type
_entity_poly.pdbx_seq_one_letter_code
_entity_poly.pdbx_strand_id
1 'polypeptide(L)'
;MSTAPSGLVQRARILLLAGDGVEKTEIAERLGSSRPTVLKWLGRYSESGIEALGNLRVKLHVIADNYGTHKHANVTAWLAKNPRTTMHFTPTSCSWLNMVEIFFGIITRQAIRRGTFESVTDFKDAIRTCVNGYNTRCEPFT
;
A
#
# COMPACT_ATOMS: atom_id res chain seq x y z
N MET A 1 -5.32 -20.08 -0.69
CA MET A 1 -5.37 -18.71 -0.13
C MET A 1 -5.15 -18.80 1.37
N SER A 2 -4.06 -18.23 1.88
CA SER A 2 -3.88 -18.08 3.34
C SER A 2 -4.58 -16.79 3.78
N THR A 3 -5.65 -16.90 4.55
CA THR A 3 -6.34 -15.74 5.13
C THR A 3 -5.55 -15.26 6.35
N ALA A 4 -5.21 -13.96 6.37
CA ALA A 4 -4.53 -13.39 7.52
C ALA A 4 -5.40 -13.49 8.80
N PRO A 5 -4.81 -13.70 9.99
CA PRO A 5 -5.54 -13.69 11.24
C PRO A 5 -6.35 -12.39 11.42
N SER A 6 -7.61 -12.48 11.86
CA SER A 6 -8.52 -11.33 12.04
C SER A 6 -7.89 -10.18 12.84
N GLY A 7 -7.15 -10.49 13.91
CA GLY A 7 -6.47 -9.48 14.72
C GLY A 7 -5.39 -8.69 13.95
N LEU A 8 -4.68 -9.31 13.00
CA LEU A 8 -3.72 -8.62 12.13
C LEU A 8 -4.44 -7.70 11.15
N VAL A 9 -5.54 -8.19 10.57
CA VAL A 9 -6.37 -7.40 9.65
C VAL A 9 -6.94 -6.16 10.35
N GLN A 10 -7.46 -6.31 11.57
CA GLN A 10 -8.03 -5.18 12.31
C GLN A 10 -6.97 -4.12 12.64
N ARG A 11 -5.77 -4.53 13.07
CA ARG A 11 -4.64 -3.60 13.34
C ARG A 11 -4.20 -2.88 12.08
N ALA A 12 -4.08 -3.60 10.96
CA ALA A 12 -3.74 -3.00 9.68
C ALA A 12 -4.79 -1.96 9.25
N ARG A 13 -6.09 -2.27 9.41
CA ARG A 13 -7.17 -1.33 9.12
C ARG A 13 -7.13 -0.07 9.98
N ILE A 14 -6.76 -0.18 11.27
CA ILE A 14 -6.56 0.98 12.15
C ILE A 14 -5.49 1.91 11.57
N LEU A 15 -4.33 1.36 11.18
CA LEU A 15 -3.22 2.16 10.65
C LEU A 15 -3.55 2.81 9.31
N LEU A 16 -4.23 2.06 8.41
CA LEU A 16 -4.62 2.57 7.10
C LEU A 16 -5.59 3.74 7.22
N LEU A 17 -6.65 3.61 8.02
CA LEU A 17 -7.61 4.69 8.25
C LEU A 17 -6.96 5.91 8.91
N ALA A 18 -6.02 5.70 9.84
CA ALA A 18 -5.29 6.81 10.44
C ALA A 18 -4.36 7.50 9.43
N GLY A 19 -3.73 6.75 8.53
CA GLY A 19 -2.94 7.28 7.42
C GLY A 19 -3.78 8.07 6.41
N ASP A 20 -5.05 7.71 6.24
CA ASP A 20 -6.04 8.45 5.46
C ASP A 20 -6.59 9.70 6.20
N GLY A 21 -6.11 9.96 7.42
CA GLY A 21 -6.52 11.14 8.21
C GLY A 21 -7.84 10.98 8.96
N VAL A 22 -8.41 9.77 9.03
CA VAL A 22 -9.66 9.52 9.75
C VAL A 22 -9.46 9.71 11.26
N GLU A 23 -10.43 10.35 11.91
CA GLU A 23 -10.33 10.64 13.34
C GLU A 23 -10.44 9.39 14.21
N LYS A 24 -9.71 9.36 15.32
CA LYS A 24 -9.53 8.13 16.13
C LYS A 24 -10.85 7.58 16.68
N THR A 25 -11.79 8.46 17.02
CA THR A 25 -13.13 8.07 17.47
C THR A 25 -13.92 7.41 16.33
N GLU A 26 -13.84 7.96 15.13
CA GLU A 26 -14.49 7.42 13.95
C GLU A 26 -13.87 6.09 13.49
N ILE A 27 -12.54 5.93 13.59
CA ILE A 27 -11.87 4.64 13.36
C ILE A 27 -12.42 3.56 14.29
N ALA A 28 -12.60 3.90 15.58
CA ALA A 28 -13.13 2.96 16.56
C ALA A 28 -14.55 2.52 16.20
N GLU A 29 -15.42 3.46 15.82
CA GLU A 29 -16.78 3.18 15.37
C GLU A 29 -16.80 2.30 14.10
N ARG A 30 -16.09 2.71 13.04
CA ARG A 30 -16.05 1.99 11.75
C ARG A 30 -15.54 0.55 11.88
N LEU A 31 -14.67 0.27 12.84
CA LEU A 31 -14.04 -1.05 13.02
C LEU A 31 -14.63 -1.87 14.17
N GLY A 32 -15.69 -1.39 14.84
CA GLY A 32 -16.25 -2.06 16.01
C GLY A 32 -15.22 -2.25 17.13
N SER A 33 -14.37 -1.25 17.35
CA SER A 33 -13.27 -1.25 18.33
C SER A 33 -13.44 -0.13 19.36
N SER A 34 -12.45 0.07 20.22
CA SER A 34 -12.44 1.16 21.20
C SER A 34 -11.37 2.21 20.86
N ARG A 35 -11.63 3.48 21.18
CA ARG A 35 -10.64 4.57 21.01
C ARG A 35 -9.31 4.27 21.76
N PRO A 36 -9.31 3.71 22.98
CA PRO A 36 -8.07 3.23 23.62
C PRO A 36 -7.33 2.17 22.81
N THR A 37 -8.03 1.24 22.17
CA THR A 37 -7.43 0.22 21.28
C THR A 37 -6.78 0.86 20.06
N VAL A 38 -7.45 1.83 19.43
CA VAL A 38 -6.92 2.60 18.29
C VAL A 38 -5.62 3.31 18.69
N LEU A 39 -5.65 4.10 19.75
CA LEU A 39 -4.48 4.84 20.24
C LEU A 39 -3.32 3.92 20.61
N LYS A 40 -3.61 2.79 21.26
CA LYS A 40 -2.60 1.77 21.61
C LYS A 40 -1.87 1.25 20.37
N TRP A 41 -2.59 0.94 19.29
CA TRP A 41 -1.97 0.41 18.08
C TRP A 41 -1.21 1.47 17.29
N LEU A 42 -1.71 2.71 17.25
CA LEU A 42 -0.98 3.84 16.66
C LEU A 42 0.33 4.11 17.41
N GLY A 43 0.30 4.11 18.74
CA GLY A 43 1.50 4.25 19.58
C GLY A 43 2.52 3.14 19.31
N ARG A 44 2.08 1.87 19.35
CA ARG A 44 2.96 0.74 19.04
C ARG A 44 3.58 0.81 17.65
N TYR A 45 2.80 1.21 16.64
CA TYR A 45 3.32 1.39 15.28
C TYR A 45 4.33 2.53 15.20
N SER A 46 4.10 3.64 15.89
CA SER A 46 5.06 4.75 15.93
C SER A 46 6.40 4.35 16.57
N GLU A 47 6.37 3.43 17.54
CA GLU A 47 7.56 2.95 18.26
C GLU A 47 8.33 1.86 17.50
N SER A 48 7.61 0.89 16.92
CA SER A 48 8.20 -0.36 16.39
C SER A 48 7.88 -0.61 14.90
N GLY A 49 7.23 0.32 14.23
CA GLY A 49 6.86 0.21 12.82
C GLY A 49 6.00 -1.02 12.55
N ILE A 50 6.28 -1.71 11.44
CA ILE A 50 5.47 -2.84 10.97
C ILE A 50 5.50 -4.05 11.91
N GLU A 51 6.56 -4.20 12.72
CA GLU A 51 6.69 -5.27 13.72
C GLU A 51 5.62 -5.15 14.81
N ALA A 52 5.11 -3.94 15.05
CA ALA A 52 4.00 -3.70 15.96
C ALA A 52 2.72 -4.43 15.55
N LEU A 53 2.52 -4.75 14.27
CA LEU A 53 1.32 -5.43 13.81
C LEU A 53 1.26 -6.88 14.32
N GLY A 54 2.41 -7.49 14.58
CA GLY A 54 2.55 -8.85 15.08
C GLY A 54 3.48 -9.69 14.21
N ASN A 55 3.57 -10.98 14.50
CA ASN A 55 4.42 -11.90 13.73
C ASN A 55 3.87 -12.10 12.32
N LEU A 56 4.35 -11.28 11.38
CA LEU A 56 4.06 -11.36 9.95
C LEU A 56 4.85 -12.55 9.35
N ARG A 57 4.35 -13.77 9.55
CA ARG A 57 5.02 -15.01 9.10
C ARG A 57 5.10 -15.18 7.58
N VAL A 58 4.51 -14.26 6.81
CA VAL A 58 4.42 -14.36 5.34
C VAL A 58 5.60 -13.63 4.70
N LYS A 59 6.37 -14.35 3.89
CA LYS A 59 7.40 -13.77 3.02
C LYS A 59 6.75 -12.76 2.07
N LEU A 60 7.29 -11.54 2.02
CA LEU A 60 6.85 -10.49 1.13
C LEU A 60 7.69 -10.55 -0.15
N HIS A 61 7.07 -10.92 -1.26
CA HIS A 61 7.69 -10.88 -2.58
C HIS A 61 7.23 -9.61 -3.29
N VAL A 62 8.18 -8.75 -3.63
CA VAL A 62 7.94 -7.51 -4.36
C VAL A 62 8.46 -7.71 -5.78
N ILE A 63 7.61 -7.47 -6.77
CA ILE A 63 7.99 -7.47 -8.18
C ILE A 63 8.10 -6.01 -8.62
N ALA A 64 9.25 -5.62 -9.13
CA ALA A 64 9.54 -4.26 -9.60
C ALA A 64 10.26 -4.30 -10.95
N ASP A 65 10.37 -3.15 -11.62
CA ASP A 65 11.22 -3.03 -12.79
C ASP A 65 12.72 -3.12 -12.43
N ASN A 66 13.58 -3.22 -13.43
CA ASN A 66 15.03 -3.36 -13.24
C ASN A 66 15.75 -2.02 -13.00
N TYR A 67 15.05 -0.94 -12.65
CA TYR A 67 15.64 0.39 -12.58
C TYR A 67 16.70 0.50 -11.48
N GLY A 68 17.77 1.27 -11.76
CA GLY A 68 18.97 1.31 -10.92
C GLY A 68 18.72 1.78 -9.47
N THR A 69 17.69 2.60 -9.25
CA THR A 69 17.34 3.06 -7.89
C THR A 69 16.91 1.93 -6.97
N HIS A 70 16.32 0.85 -7.50
CA HIS A 70 15.96 -0.33 -6.71
C HIS A 70 17.17 -1.15 -6.23
N LYS A 71 18.35 -0.90 -6.80
CA LYS A 71 19.61 -1.57 -6.48
C LYS A 71 20.60 -0.68 -5.74
N HIS A 72 20.18 0.53 -5.38
CA HIS A 72 21.02 1.49 -4.67
C HIS A 72 21.45 0.93 -3.31
N ALA A 73 22.63 1.34 -2.82
CA ALA A 73 23.22 0.82 -1.59
C ALA A 73 22.27 0.90 -0.38
N ASN A 74 21.51 1.99 -0.26
CA ASN A 74 20.50 2.16 0.81
C ASN A 74 19.39 1.11 0.74
N VAL A 75 18.95 0.73 -0.47
CA VAL A 75 17.91 -0.29 -0.67
C VAL A 75 18.46 -1.66 -0.30
N THR A 76 19.65 -2.01 -0.80
CA THR A 76 20.31 -3.29 -0.49
C THR A 76 20.59 -3.44 1.00
N ALA A 77 21.07 -2.38 1.66
CA ALA A 77 21.30 -2.37 3.10
C ALA A 77 20.00 -2.53 3.90
N TRP A 78 18.90 -1.92 3.43
CA TRP A 78 17.59 -2.11 4.04
C TRP A 78 17.07 -3.54 3.85
N LEU A 79 17.19 -4.13 2.66
CA LEU A 79 16.76 -5.51 2.39
C LEU A 79 17.52 -6.53 3.26
N ALA A 80 18.82 -6.33 3.47
CA ALA A 80 19.62 -7.16 4.36
C ALA A 80 19.12 -7.13 5.82
N LYS A 81 18.59 -5.99 6.27
CA LYS A 81 17.97 -5.84 7.60
C LYS A 81 16.52 -6.34 7.66
N ASN A 82 15.89 -6.60 6.51
CA ASN A 82 14.49 -6.96 6.39
C ASN A 82 14.33 -8.29 5.62
N PRO A 83 14.75 -9.43 6.19
CA PRO A 83 14.84 -10.72 5.48
C PRO A 83 13.48 -11.29 5.04
N ARG A 84 12.37 -10.73 5.53
CA ARG A 84 11.02 -11.07 5.06
C ARG A 84 10.75 -10.56 3.65
N THR A 85 11.45 -9.53 3.20
CA THR A 85 11.22 -8.86 1.91
C THR A 85 12.20 -9.38 0.87
N THR A 86 11.68 -9.90 -0.23
CA THR A 86 12.47 -10.32 -1.39
C THR A 86 12.04 -9.51 -2.61
N MET A 87 13.00 -8.81 -3.22
CA MET A 87 12.78 -8.11 -4.49
C MET A 87 13.04 -9.05 -5.67
N HIS A 88 12.11 -9.05 -6.62
CA HIS A 88 12.22 -9.68 -7.92
C HIS A 88 12.15 -8.58 -8.98
N PHE A 89 13.01 -8.66 -9.99
CA PHE A 89 13.08 -7.66 -11.05
C PHE A 89 12.64 -8.24 -12.38
N THR A 90 11.79 -7.51 -13.10
CA THR A 90 11.46 -7.89 -14.49
C THR A 90 12.72 -7.83 -15.36
N PRO A 91 12.88 -8.70 -16.37
CA PRO A 91 14.01 -8.61 -17.28
C PRO A 91 14.07 -7.27 -18.02
N THR A 92 15.25 -6.92 -18.52
CA THR A 92 15.44 -5.72 -19.35
C THR A 92 14.48 -5.75 -20.54
N SER A 93 13.88 -4.60 -20.85
CA SER A 93 12.91 -4.43 -21.95
C SER A 93 11.62 -5.24 -21.83
N CYS A 94 11.26 -5.71 -20.63
CA CYS A 94 10.01 -6.43 -20.35
C CYS A 94 9.01 -5.60 -19.53
N SER A 95 8.78 -4.34 -19.91
CA SER A 95 7.80 -3.45 -19.25
C SER A 95 6.38 -4.02 -19.24
N TRP A 96 6.02 -4.84 -20.22
CA TRP A 96 4.73 -5.51 -20.30
C TRP A 96 4.49 -6.52 -19.15
N LEU A 97 5.54 -7.02 -18.49
CA LEU A 97 5.42 -7.84 -17.28
C LEU A 97 5.23 -6.99 -16.01
N ASN A 98 5.47 -5.68 -16.08
CA ASN A 98 5.38 -4.78 -14.95
C ASN A 98 3.92 -4.32 -14.75
N MET A 99 3.20 -5.02 -13.88
CA MET A 99 1.77 -4.75 -13.62
C MET A 99 1.47 -3.31 -13.21
N VAL A 100 2.42 -2.62 -12.55
CA VAL A 100 2.22 -1.21 -12.17
C VAL A 100 2.14 -0.31 -13.41
N GLU A 101 2.85 -0.63 -14.48
CA GLU A 101 2.80 0.13 -15.74
C GLU A 101 1.47 -0.08 -16.47
N ILE A 102 0.95 -1.32 -16.45
CA ILE A 102 -0.40 -1.62 -16.94
C ILE A 102 -1.43 -0.77 -16.19
N PHE A 103 -1.32 -0.73 -14.86
CA PHE A 103 -2.20 0.05 -14.01
C PHE A 103 -2.08 1.57 -14.25
N PHE A 104 -0.86 2.10 -14.43
CA PHE A 104 -0.66 3.49 -14.83
C PHE A 104 -1.30 3.79 -16.19
N GLY A 105 -1.26 2.86 -17.14
CA GLY A 105 -2.01 2.97 -18.38
C GLY A 105 -3.53 3.10 -18.16
N ILE A 106 -4.09 2.34 -17.20
CA ILE A 106 -5.51 2.42 -16.83
C ILE A 106 -5.85 3.78 -16.24
N ILE A 107 -5.11 4.23 -15.21
CA ILE A 107 -5.32 5.55 -14.59
C ILE A 107 -5.19 6.67 -15.63
N THR A 108 -4.20 6.55 -16.52
CA THR A 108 -3.98 7.54 -17.58
C THR A 108 -5.20 7.67 -18.49
N ARG A 109 -5.81 6.55 -18.91
CA ARG A 109 -6.97 6.53 -19.81
C ARG A 109 -8.27 6.92 -19.11
N GLN A 110 -8.44 6.57 -17.84
CA GLN A 110 -9.69 6.75 -17.10
C GLN A 110 -9.78 8.11 -16.40
N ALA A 111 -8.68 8.59 -15.82
CA ALA A 111 -8.65 9.83 -15.03
C ALA A 111 -7.86 10.94 -15.72
N ILE A 112 -6.60 10.69 -16.09
CA ILE A 112 -5.68 11.77 -16.47
C ILE A 112 -6.05 12.40 -17.83
N ARG A 113 -6.22 11.59 -18.88
CA ARG A 113 -6.55 12.10 -20.23
C ARG A 113 -7.97 12.64 -20.38
N ARG A 114 -8.86 12.36 -19.41
CA ARG A 114 -10.26 12.79 -19.43
C ARG A 114 -10.52 13.95 -18.47
N GLY A 115 -9.56 14.30 -17.63
CA GLY A 115 -9.67 15.38 -16.65
C GLY A 115 -9.00 16.66 -17.13
N THR A 116 -9.48 17.78 -16.62
CA THR A 116 -8.77 19.06 -16.59
C THR A 116 -8.59 19.41 -15.12
N PHE A 117 -7.39 19.83 -14.73
CA PHE A 117 -7.02 20.02 -13.32
C PHE A 117 -6.50 21.43 -13.12
N GLU A 118 -7.08 22.17 -12.17
CA GLU A 118 -6.69 23.55 -11.88
C GLU A 118 -5.53 23.61 -10.88
N SER A 119 -5.33 22.55 -10.10
CA SER A 119 -4.23 22.44 -9.14
C SER A 119 -3.66 21.03 -9.01
N VAL A 120 -2.49 20.93 -8.37
CA VAL A 120 -1.87 19.64 -8.00
C VAL A 120 -2.74 18.87 -7.00
N THR A 121 -3.49 19.56 -6.14
CA THR A 121 -4.42 18.95 -5.19
C THR A 121 -5.55 18.26 -5.94
N ASP A 122 -6.19 18.96 -6.88
CA ASP A 122 -7.27 18.40 -7.70
C ASP A 122 -6.79 17.18 -8.50
N PHE A 123 -5.57 17.26 -9.05
CA PHE A 123 -4.95 16.14 -9.74
C PHE A 123 -4.73 14.92 -8.83
N LYS A 124 -4.21 15.13 -7.61
CA LYS A 124 -4.01 14.06 -6.62
C LYS A 124 -5.34 13.44 -6.20
N ASP A 125 -6.38 14.25 -6.01
CA ASP A 125 -7.69 13.78 -5.58
C ASP A 125 -8.41 13.03 -6.69
N ALA A 126 -8.22 13.42 -7.94
CA ALA A 126 -8.69 12.65 -9.10
C ALA A 126 -8.01 11.27 -9.20
N ILE A 127 -6.69 11.20 -8.98
CA ILE A 127 -5.96 9.92 -8.93
C ILE A 127 -6.48 9.06 -7.78
N ARG A 128 -6.62 9.61 -6.56
CA ARG A 128 -7.13 8.89 -5.40
C ARG A 128 -8.54 8.36 -5.65
N THR A 129 -9.41 9.18 -6.24
CA THR A 129 -10.78 8.77 -6.60
C THR A 129 -10.75 7.61 -7.60
N CYS A 130 -9.89 7.68 -8.63
CA CYS A 130 -9.73 6.60 -9.60
C CYS A 130 -9.23 5.29 -8.94
N VAL A 131 -8.23 5.39 -8.06
CA VAL A 131 -7.67 4.23 -7.34
C VAL A 131 -8.72 3.61 -6.41
N ASN A 132 -9.42 4.43 -5.63
CA ASN A 132 -10.48 3.96 -4.73
C ASN A 132 -11.61 3.30 -5.50
N GLY A 133 -12.06 3.92 -6.61
CA GLY A 133 -13.06 3.32 -7.50
C GLY A 133 -12.59 2.00 -8.11
N TYR A 134 -11.33 1.92 -8.55
CA TYR A 134 -10.75 0.67 -9.07
C TYR A 134 -10.71 -0.44 -8.02
N ASN A 135 -10.30 -0.14 -6.78
CA ASN A 135 -10.20 -1.12 -5.70
C ASN A 135 -11.54 -1.78 -5.36
N THR A 136 -12.68 -1.13 -5.60
CA THR A 136 -14.01 -1.74 -5.37
C THR A 136 -14.38 -2.82 -6.38
N ARG A 137 -13.69 -2.86 -7.52
CA ARG A 137 -13.99 -3.75 -8.67
C ARG A 137 -12.75 -4.49 -9.18
N CYS A 138 -11.67 -4.50 -8.39
CA CYS A 138 -10.40 -5.04 -8.86
C CYS A 138 -10.46 -6.56 -8.97
N GLU A 139 -10.00 -7.07 -10.10
CA GLU A 139 -9.83 -8.49 -10.37
C GLU A 139 -8.42 -8.72 -10.93
N PRO A 140 -7.88 -9.96 -10.87
CA PRO A 140 -6.61 -10.27 -11.50
C PRO A 140 -6.62 -9.90 -12.99
N PHE A 141 -5.52 -9.34 -13.49
CA PHE A 141 -5.38 -9.12 -14.93
C PHE A 141 -5.43 -10.47 -15.65
N THR A 142 -6.40 -10.62 -16.55
CA THR A 142 -6.59 -11.78 -17.43
C THR A 142 -5.87 -11.61 -18.75
#